data_AF-A0A177NJJ8-F1
#
_entry.id   AF-A0A177NJJ8-F1
#
_cell.length_a   1.000
_cell.length_b   1.000
_cell.length_c   1.000
_cell.angle_alpha   90.00
_cell.angle_beta   90.00
_cell.angle_gamma   90.00
#
_symmetry.space_group_name_H-M   'P 1'
#
loop_
_entity.id
_entity.type
_entity.pdbx_description
1 polymer ?
#
loop_
_entity_poly.entity_id
_entity_poly.type
_entity_poly.pdbx_seq_one_letter_code
_entity_poly.pdbx_strand_id
1 'polypeptide(L)'
;MNKTRILWASGLLAILTIAIAWLLVPPEWDISVEQLNQASPPSAGATIEPKTSDGAVYGKFLKDSLSFITPGIPPTGNYFLGRNYQWNGMFSPRWQLYSGKATRALLAAGRLADARKAFMAMKVGADSIGVDGSVPFQLPESMRGYTITPGIVAQAASFFLGESCLAVKALNQYPSETAVQVGSDAERKAVSAALARALAWLESQDESLYNADLYAANRLLFDAVAYQACGSLFEDEFALNLVEGYLETALEKFDGTAGYFIEKSGWDTHYQAVAINQINELLMAGYDGVHTETLQADLKLAAQWLAARVGDDGVLHSDGNTRTCWSGETILGGDKLVDAREVWRALAYSGMRFKDDAMQSAANRLANWLRTKPTTTCVR
;
A
#
# COMPACT_ATOMS: atom_id res chain seq x y z
N MET A 1 60.64 16.78 0.02
CA MET A 1 60.12 17.98 0.72
C MET A 1 58.78 18.39 0.09
N ASN A 2 57.72 18.20 0.87
CA ASN A 2 56.35 18.73 0.84
C ASN A 2 55.70 19.18 -0.49
N LYS A 3 54.79 18.33 -0.99
CA LYS A 3 53.53 18.74 -1.63
C LYS A 3 52.42 18.57 -0.61
N THR A 4 51.79 19.68 -0.19
CA THR A 4 50.69 19.66 0.78
C THR A 4 49.60 20.67 0.37
N ARG A 5 48.39 20.14 0.14
CA ARG A 5 47.06 20.74 0.33
C ARG A 5 46.66 21.96 -0.51
N ILE A 6 45.74 21.76 -1.46
CA ILE A 6 44.49 22.56 -1.59
C ILE A 6 43.37 21.63 -2.07
N LEU A 7 42.50 21.25 -1.14
CA LEU A 7 41.18 20.64 -1.33
C LEU A 7 40.50 20.89 0.01
N TRP A 8 39.43 21.68 0.05
CA TRP A 8 38.40 21.82 1.12
C TRP A 8 37.74 23.20 0.98
N ALA A 9 36.75 23.35 0.09
CA ALA A 9 35.80 24.47 0.14
C ALA A 9 34.53 24.20 -0.70
N SER A 10 34.01 22.96 -0.71
CA SER A 10 32.76 22.64 -1.43
C SER A 10 31.75 21.84 -0.60
N GLY A 11 32.06 21.57 0.67
CA GLY A 11 31.25 20.69 1.53
C GLY A 11 30.31 21.39 2.52
N LEU A 12 30.22 22.73 2.51
CA LEU A 12 29.50 23.47 3.57
C LEU A 12 28.29 24.28 3.11
N LEU A 13 27.96 24.26 1.80
CA LEU A 13 26.78 24.96 1.27
C LEU A 13 25.58 24.04 0.96
N ALA A 14 25.72 22.73 1.12
CA ALA A 14 24.64 21.75 0.92
C ALA A 14 23.88 21.38 2.21
N ILE A 15 24.28 21.93 3.37
CA ILE A 15 23.70 21.60 4.68
C ILE A 15 22.80 22.73 5.22
N LEU A 16 22.70 23.88 4.53
CA LEU A 16 22.00 25.07 5.04
C LEU A 16 20.75 25.50 4.25
N THR A 17 20.04 24.56 3.64
CA THR A 17 18.72 24.78 3.00
C THR A 17 17.61 23.92 3.58
N ILE A 18 17.79 23.38 4.79
CA ILE A 18 16.78 22.61 5.53
C ILE A 18 16.54 23.30 6.87
N ALA A 19 15.89 24.46 6.86
CA ALA A 19 15.54 25.18 8.11
C ALA A 19 14.28 26.05 8.05
N ILE A 20 13.49 26.04 6.97
CA ILE A 20 12.30 26.91 6.89
C ILE A 20 11.10 26.13 6.34
N ALA A 21 10.42 25.43 7.24
CA ALA A 21 8.99 25.06 7.17
C ALA A 21 8.58 24.32 8.47
N TRP A 22 9.00 24.83 9.62
CA TRP A 22 8.49 24.38 10.92
C TRP A 22 7.40 25.35 11.32
N LEU A 23 6.15 24.97 11.09
CA LEU A 23 4.90 25.44 11.71
C LEU A 23 3.77 25.00 10.77
N LEU A 24 2.80 24.26 11.30
CA LEU A 24 1.65 23.61 10.63
C LEU A 24 1.86 22.13 10.25
N VAL A 25 2.05 21.27 11.27
CA VAL A 25 1.77 19.82 11.15
C VAL A 25 0.27 19.63 11.40
N PRO A 26 -0.57 19.29 10.41
CA PRO A 26 -1.93 18.85 10.70
C PRO A 26 -1.88 17.46 11.37
N PRO A 27 -2.78 17.19 12.33
CA PRO A 27 -2.79 15.95 13.06
C PRO A 27 -2.97 14.77 12.10
N GLU A 28 -2.33 13.67 12.49
CA GLU A 28 -2.43 12.37 11.86
C GLU A 28 -3.89 11.92 11.73
N TRP A 29 -4.10 10.88 10.93
CA TRP A 29 -5.39 10.33 10.54
C TRP A 29 -6.24 9.85 11.73
N ASP A 30 -6.80 10.78 12.50
CA ASP A 30 -7.73 10.51 13.58
C ASP A 30 -9.15 10.81 13.08
N ILE A 31 -9.61 9.97 12.15
CA ILE A 31 -11.06 9.79 11.99
C ILE A 31 -11.49 9.13 13.30
N SER A 32 -12.09 9.92 14.19
CA SER A 32 -12.51 9.46 15.52
C SER A 32 -13.21 8.09 15.42
N VAL A 33 -12.86 7.17 16.33
CA VAL A 33 -13.53 5.87 16.52
C VAL A 33 -15.06 6.00 16.61
N GLU A 34 -15.54 7.18 16.99
CA GLU A 34 -16.96 7.55 17.05
C GLU A 34 -17.66 7.66 15.69
N GLN A 35 -16.95 8.07 14.62
CA GLN A 35 -17.46 8.00 13.24
C GLN A 35 -17.43 6.56 12.69
N LEU A 36 -16.54 5.71 13.23
CA LEU A 36 -16.35 4.31 12.83
C LEU A 36 -17.44 3.36 13.38
N ASN A 37 -18.06 3.69 14.51
CA ASN A 37 -19.10 2.88 15.16
C ASN A 37 -20.52 3.05 14.59
N GLN A 38 -20.72 3.91 13.58
CA GLN A 38 -22.02 4.07 12.91
C GLN A 38 -22.27 3.04 11.78
N ALA A 39 -21.31 2.14 11.54
CA ALA A 39 -21.48 1.04 10.62
C ALA A 39 -22.42 -0.03 11.20
N SER A 40 -23.56 -0.26 10.56
CA SER A 40 -24.45 -1.36 10.92
C SER A 40 -23.72 -2.71 10.87
N PRO A 41 -23.93 -3.60 11.86
CA PRO A 41 -23.41 -4.95 11.80
C PRO A 41 -23.96 -5.68 10.55
N PRO A 42 -23.21 -6.66 10.01
CA PRO A 42 -23.67 -7.41 8.84
C PRO A 42 -25.03 -8.05 9.11
N SER A 43 -25.89 -8.08 8.08
CA SER A 43 -27.10 -8.89 8.11
C SER A 43 -26.69 -10.36 8.24
N ALA A 44 -27.18 -11.02 9.28
CA ALA A 44 -26.92 -12.44 9.50
C ALA A 44 -27.55 -13.22 8.33
N GLY A 45 -26.76 -13.74 7.40
CA GLY A 45 -27.30 -14.52 6.28
C GLY A 45 -26.37 -14.85 5.12
N ALA A 46 -25.27 -14.11 4.90
CA ALA A 46 -24.33 -14.42 3.83
C ALA A 46 -23.06 -15.06 4.40
N THR A 47 -23.07 -16.39 4.59
CA THR A 47 -21.82 -17.16 4.69
C THR A 47 -21.23 -17.28 3.30
N ILE A 48 -20.37 -16.33 2.94
CA ILE A 48 -19.49 -16.48 1.78
C ILE A 48 -18.43 -17.51 2.19
N GLU A 49 -18.44 -18.71 1.60
CA GLU A 49 -17.31 -19.64 1.75
C GLU A 49 -16.03 -18.90 1.34
N PRO A 50 -14.99 -18.89 2.17
CA PRO A 50 -13.75 -18.17 1.87
C PRO A 50 -12.98 -18.90 0.76
N LYS A 51 -13.37 -18.67 -0.49
CA LYS A 51 -12.69 -19.18 -1.70
C LYS A 51 -11.41 -18.40 -2.01
N THR A 52 -11.14 -17.31 -1.29
CA THR A 52 -9.98 -16.43 -1.46
C THR A 52 -9.24 -16.24 -0.14
N SER A 53 -7.95 -15.91 -0.21
CA SER A 53 -7.14 -15.52 0.96
C SER A 53 -7.75 -14.33 1.70
N ASP A 54 -8.30 -13.38 0.95
CA ASP A 54 -9.13 -12.29 1.47
C ASP A 54 -10.26 -12.85 2.34
N GLY A 55 -11.11 -13.74 1.81
CA GLY A 55 -12.20 -14.37 2.55
C GLY A 55 -11.73 -15.09 3.82
N ALA A 56 -10.57 -15.76 3.78
CA ALA A 56 -10.03 -16.47 4.94
C ALA A 56 -9.58 -15.50 6.05
N VAL A 57 -8.84 -14.44 5.70
CA VAL A 57 -8.43 -13.38 6.64
C VAL A 57 -9.66 -12.67 7.20
N TYR A 58 -10.63 -12.31 6.35
CA TYR A 58 -11.86 -11.64 6.79
C TYR A 58 -12.74 -12.56 7.63
N GLY A 59 -12.79 -13.86 7.38
CA GLY A 59 -13.50 -14.79 8.25
C GLY A 59 -12.92 -14.84 9.66
N LYS A 60 -11.58 -14.90 9.78
CA LYS A 60 -10.89 -15.02 11.08
C LYS A 60 -10.74 -13.70 11.83
N PHE A 61 -10.47 -12.61 11.11
CA PHE A 61 -10.16 -11.30 11.68
C PHE A 61 -11.19 -10.22 11.30
N LEU A 62 -12.44 -10.61 11.01
CA LEU A 62 -13.47 -9.72 10.44
C LEU A 62 -13.53 -8.34 11.11
N LYS A 63 -13.63 -8.32 12.44
CA LYS A 63 -13.78 -7.09 13.22
C LYS A 63 -12.58 -6.16 13.02
N ASP A 64 -11.38 -6.71 13.14
CA ASP A 64 -10.13 -5.94 13.05
C ASP A 64 -9.90 -5.48 11.62
N SER A 65 -10.07 -6.38 10.65
CA SER A 65 -10.05 -6.08 9.22
C SER A 65 -10.94 -4.90 8.87
N LEU A 66 -12.20 -4.91 9.31
CA LEU A 66 -13.15 -3.83 9.02
C LEU A 66 -12.71 -2.49 9.64
N SER A 67 -12.21 -2.51 10.88
CA SER A 67 -11.69 -1.29 11.51
C SER A 67 -10.45 -0.74 10.80
N PHE A 68 -9.56 -1.61 10.32
CA PHE A 68 -8.28 -1.23 9.75
C PHE A 68 -8.34 -0.92 8.23
N ILE A 69 -9.38 -1.35 7.52
CA ILE A 69 -9.63 -0.93 6.13
C ILE A 69 -10.45 0.35 6.01
N THR A 70 -10.97 0.89 7.13
CA THR A 70 -11.81 2.10 7.08
C THR A 70 -11.11 3.32 6.46
N PRO A 71 -9.77 3.49 6.52
CA PRO A 71 -9.08 4.50 5.71
C PRO A 71 -9.39 4.45 4.21
N GLY A 72 -9.85 3.31 3.68
CA GLY A 72 -10.29 3.14 2.29
C GLY A 72 -11.79 3.39 2.05
N ILE A 73 -12.55 3.80 3.07
CA ILE A 73 -13.98 4.15 2.97
C ILE A 73 -14.09 5.66 3.18
N PRO A 74 -14.54 6.43 2.18
CA PRO A 74 -14.58 7.88 2.31
C PRO A 74 -15.66 8.34 3.28
N PRO A 75 -15.38 9.38 4.10
CA PRO A 75 -16.46 10.13 4.75
C PRO A 75 -17.31 10.78 3.66
N THR A 76 -18.64 10.81 3.84
CA THR A 76 -19.65 11.14 2.83
C THR A 76 -19.31 12.32 1.90
N GLY A 77 -19.66 12.23 0.61
CA GLY A 77 -19.69 13.38 -0.31
C GLY A 77 -18.82 13.18 -1.56
N ASN A 78 -17.54 13.55 -1.49
CA ASN A 78 -16.63 13.68 -2.63
C ASN A 78 -15.82 12.42 -2.97
N TYR A 79 -15.91 11.38 -2.14
CA TYR A 79 -15.15 10.13 -2.26
C TYR A 79 -13.62 10.32 -2.32
N PHE A 80 -13.10 11.43 -1.81
CA PHE A 80 -11.66 11.59 -1.64
C PHE A 80 -11.19 10.83 -0.40
N LEU A 81 -10.00 10.23 -0.52
CA LEU A 81 -9.28 9.58 0.58
C LEU A 81 -7.95 10.29 0.84
N GLY A 82 -7.37 10.02 2.00
CA GLY A 82 -6.04 10.48 2.39
C GLY A 82 -5.76 11.94 2.10
N ARG A 83 -4.66 12.23 1.40
CA ARG A 83 -4.28 13.62 1.12
C ARG A 83 -5.26 14.32 0.18
N ASN A 84 -5.93 13.60 -0.72
CA ASN A 84 -6.99 14.20 -1.55
C ASN A 84 -8.16 14.68 -0.68
N TYR A 85 -8.50 13.93 0.38
CA TYR A 85 -9.52 14.36 1.34
C TYR A 85 -9.05 15.57 2.14
N GLN A 86 -7.84 15.50 2.70
CA GLN A 86 -7.27 16.56 3.54
C GLN A 86 -7.12 17.89 2.79
N TRP A 87 -6.76 17.84 1.50
CA TRP A 87 -6.60 19.03 0.67
C TRP A 87 -7.86 19.37 -0.13
N ASN A 88 -8.94 18.61 0.05
CA ASN A 88 -10.22 18.78 -0.62
C ASN A 88 -10.10 18.90 -2.16
N GLY A 89 -9.33 18.00 -2.77
CA GLY A 89 -9.09 17.99 -4.21
C GLY A 89 -8.43 16.71 -4.70
N MET A 90 -8.55 16.43 -6.00
CA MET A 90 -7.80 15.34 -6.63
C MET A 90 -6.40 15.84 -7.00
N PHE A 91 -5.43 15.62 -6.11
CA PHE A 91 -4.03 15.96 -6.32
C PHE A 91 -3.26 14.81 -6.95
N SER A 92 -3.56 13.58 -6.53
CA SER A 92 -3.06 12.38 -7.19
C SER A 92 -3.93 11.16 -6.88
N PRO A 93 -4.20 10.27 -7.84
CA PRO A 93 -4.83 8.97 -7.60
C PRO A 93 -4.08 8.11 -6.60
N ARG A 94 -2.77 8.32 -6.41
CA ARG A 94 -1.99 7.70 -5.34
C ARG A 94 -2.65 7.83 -3.97
N TRP A 95 -3.34 8.93 -3.70
CA TRP A 95 -3.98 9.15 -2.40
C TRP A 95 -5.37 8.51 -2.29
N GLN A 96 -5.83 7.85 -3.36
CA GLN A 96 -6.93 6.89 -3.32
C GLN A 96 -6.45 5.45 -3.06
N LEU A 97 -5.14 5.26 -2.77
CA LEU A 97 -4.62 4.00 -2.26
C LEU A 97 -5.48 3.51 -1.08
N TYR A 98 -5.64 2.20 -0.98
CA TYR A 98 -6.57 1.45 -0.13
C TYR A 98 -8.01 1.37 -0.61
N SER A 99 -8.47 2.20 -1.55
CA SER A 99 -9.85 2.09 -2.08
C SER A 99 -10.10 0.76 -2.78
N GLY A 100 -9.14 0.29 -3.59
CA GLY A 100 -9.23 -1.01 -4.27
C GLY A 100 -9.20 -2.18 -3.28
N LYS A 101 -8.27 -2.14 -2.32
CA LYS A 101 -8.20 -3.13 -1.22
C LYS A 101 -9.48 -3.15 -0.38
N ALA A 102 -10.00 -1.99 0.03
CA ALA A 102 -11.25 -1.88 0.77
C ALA A 102 -12.44 -2.40 -0.04
N THR A 103 -12.48 -2.15 -1.35
CA THR A 103 -13.53 -2.70 -2.23
C THR A 103 -13.53 -4.23 -2.18
N ARG A 104 -12.38 -4.88 -2.37
CA ARG A 104 -12.25 -6.35 -2.28
C ARG A 104 -12.63 -6.87 -0.91
N ALA A 105 -12.13 -6.20 0.13
CA ALA A 105 -12.35 -6.58 1.52
C ALA A 105 -13.84 -6.60 1.88
N LEU A 106 -14.53 -5.49 1.57
CA LEU A 106 -15.93 -5.30 1.89
C LEU A 106 -16.83 -6.18 1.03
N LEU A 107 -16.43 -6.43 -0.22
CA LEU A 107 -17.09 -7.38 -1.11
C LEU A 107 -17.01 -8.81 -0.54
N ALA A 108 -15.82 -9.26 -0.13
CA ALA A 108 -15.62 -10.57 0.52
C ALA A 108 -16.35 -10.70 1.86
N ALA A 109 -16.57 -9.59 2.57
CA ALA A 109 -17.34 -9.54 3.80
C ALA A 109 -18.87 -9.39 3.59
N GLY A 110 -19.35 -9.34 2.34
CA GLY A 110 -20.77 -9.13 2.04
C GLY A 110 -21.31 -7.74 2.37
N ARG A 111 -20.44 -6.76 2.65
CA ARG A 111 -20.80 -5.37 2.97
C ARG A 111 -20.93 -4.51 1.72
N LEU A 112 -21.86 -4.87 0.84
CA LEU A 112 -21.96 -4.31 -0.52
C LEU A 112 -22.12 -2.79 -0.55
N ALA A 113 -22.86 -2.19 0.38
CA ALA A 113 -23.03 -0.74 0.47
C ALA A 113 -21.73 0.01 0.80
N ASP A 114 -20.85 -0.58 1.61
CA ASP A 114 -19.56 0.03 1.92
C ASP A 114 -18.53 -0.29 0.84
N ALA A 115 -18.58 -1.49 0.25
CA ALA A 115 -17.81 -1.83 -0.95
C ALA A 115 -18.11 -0.83 -2.08
N ARG A 116 -19.38 -0.41 -2.24
CA ARG A 116 -19.77 0.65 -3.17
C ARG A 116 -19.06 1.97 -2.89
N LYS A 117 -19.00 2.41 -1.62
CA LYS A 117 -18.29 3.67 -1.26
C LYS A 117 -16.81 3.59 -1.57
N ALA A 118 -16.17 2.46 -1.26
CA ALA A 118 -14.77 2.21 -1.58
C ALA A 118 -14.53 2.20 -3.11
N PHE A 119 -15.41 1.53 -3.87
CA PHE A 119 -15.38 1.53 -5.33
C PHE A 119 -15.54 2.94 -5.89
N MET A 120 -16.40 3.77 -5.30
CA MET A 120 -16.55 5.17 -5.75
C MET A 120 -15.30 6.00 -5.49
N ALA A 121 -14.58 5.78 -4.38
CA ALA A 121 -13.28 6.44 -4.15
C ALA A 121 -12.23 6.04 -5.20
N MET A 122 -12.17 4.74 -5.52
CA MET A 122 -11.33 4.22 -6.61
C MET A 122 -11.73 4.83 -7.95
N LYS A 123 -13.03 4.89 -8.25
CA LYS A 123 -13.58 5.48 -9.48
C LYS A 123 -13.18 6.95 -9.62
N VAL A 124 -13.26 7.75 -8.56
CA VAL A 124 -12.84 9.16 -8.60
C VAL A 124 -11.35 9.29 -8.93
N GLY A 125 -10.50 8.36 -8.47
CA GLY A 125 -9.11 8.26 -8.93
C GLY A 125 -9.01 7.95 -10.43
N ALA A 126 -9.75 6.94 -10.90
CA ALA A 126 -9.75 6.51 -12.30
C ALA A 126 -10.30 7.59 -13.25
N ASP A 127 -11.32 8.33 -12.85
CA ASP A 127 -11.92 9.44 -13.62
C ASP A 127 -10.95 10.61 -13.83
N SER A 128 -9.91 10.72 -13.00
CA SER A 128 -8.88 11.76 -13.11
C SER A 128 -7.74 11.41 -14.06
N ILE A 129 -7.66 10.15 -14.53
CA ILE A 129 -6.67 9.71 -15.50
C ILE A 129 -6.90 10.44 -16.83
N GLY A 130 -5.83 11.01 -17.38
CA GLY A 130 -5.85 11.72 -18.64
C GLY A 130 -6.35 10.87 -19.81
N VAL A 131 -6.79 11.54 -20.87
CA VAL A 131 -7.17 10.86 -22.12
C VAL A 131 -5.98 10.13 -22.77
N ASP A 132 -4.76 10.57 -22.47
CA ASP A 132 -3.49 9.95 -22.86
C ASP A 132 -3.01 8.89 -21.85
N GLY A 133 -3.78 8.62 -20.80
CA GLY A 133 -3.41 7.69 -19.73
C GLY A 133 -2.56 8.30 -18.62
N SER A 134 -2.14 9.57 -18.74
CA SER A 134 -1.31 10.20 -17.71
C SER A 134 -2.03 10.27 -16.37
N VAL A 135 -1.32 9.93 -15.30
CA VAL A 135 -1.84 9.99 -13.93
C VAL A 135 -1.48 11.35 -13.34
N PRO A 136 -2.47 12.17 -12.90
CA PRO A 136 -2.15 13.48 -12.37
C PRO A 136 -1.37 13.36 -11.05
N PHE A 137 -0.37 14.22 -10.91
CA PHE A 137 0.35 14.43 -9.67
C PHE A 137 0.61 15.93 -9.50
N GLN A 138 -0.17 16.54 -8.61
CA GLN A 138 -0.07 17.94 -8.27
C GLN A 138 0.16 18.05 -6.77
N LEU A 139 0.95 19.04 -6.36
CA LEU A 139 1.13 19.35 -4.96
C LEU A 139 0.37 20.63 -4.61
N PRO A 140 -0.19 20.75 -3.40
CA PRO A 140 -0.81 21.99 -2.98
C PRO A 140 0.24 23.10 -2.89
N GLU A 141 -0.22 24.34 -2.95
CA GLU A 141 0.61 25.53 -2.87
C GLU A 141 1.50 25.57 -1.61
N SER A 142 1.01 24.99 -0.51
CA SER A 142 1.76 24.85 0.75
C SER A 142 3.02 24.00 0.64
N MET A 143 3.18 23.26 -0.46
CA MET A 143 4.33 22.40 -0.75
C MET A 143 5.24 22.96 -1.86
N ARG A 144 5.14 24.26 -2.13
CA ARG A 144 6.01 24.97 -3.08
C ARG A 144 7.49 24.68 -2.75
N GLY A 145 8.23 24.16 -3.73
CA GLY A 145 9.65 23.81 -3.59
C GLY A 145 9.95 22.31 -3.65
N TYR A 146 8.93 21.46 -3.58
CA TYR A 146 9.11 20.03 -3.84
C TYR A 146 9.19 19.77 -5.34
N THR A 147 10.28 19.12 -5.79
CA THR A 147 10.46 18.77 -7.21
C THR A 147 9.75 17.46 -7.52
N ILE A 148 8.75 17.53 -8.41
CA ILE A 148 8.08 16.35 -8.97
C ILE A 148 8.89 15.89 -10.18
N THR A 149 9.46 14.68 -10.10
CA THR A 149 10.18 14.04 -11.21
C THR A 149 9.24 13.08 -11.96
N PRO A 150 9.53 12.72 -13.23
CA PRO A 150 8.76 11.72 -13.95
C PRO A 150 8.61 10.40 -13.18
N GLY A 151 9.68 9.92 -12.54
CA GLY A 151 9.63 8.71 -11.71
C GLY A 151 8.70 8.80 -10.49
N ILE A 152 8.55 9.97 -9.86
CA ILE A 152 7.57 10.17 -8.77
C ILE A 152 6.14 10.06 -9.29
N VAL A 153 5.87 10.58 -10.49
CA VAL A 153 4.55 10.48 -11.13
C VAL A 153 4.26 9.03 -11.54
N ALA A 154 5.23 8.34 -12.13
CA ALA A 154 5.11 6.92 -12.48
C ALA A 154 4.86 6.05 -11.24
N GLN A 155 5.59 6.27 -10.15
CA GLN A 155 5.36 5.57 -8.87
C GLN A 155 3.95 5.83 -8.32
N ALA A 156 3.46 7.07 -8.43
CA ALA A 156 2.11 7.39 -8.01
C ALA A 156 1.05 6.62 -8.81
N ALA A 157 1.30 6.41 -10.11
CA ALA A 157 0.47 5.58 -10.96
C ALA A 157 0.53 4.10 -10.57
N SER A 158 1.72 3.52 -10.41
CA SER A 158 1.88 2.09 -10.07
C SER A 158 1.15 1.73 -8.77
N PHE A 159 1.29 2.58 -7.74
CA PHE A 159 0.63 2.39 -6.44
C PHE A 159 -0.90 2.34 -6.57
N PHE A 160 -1.48 3.23 -7.37
CA PHE A 160 -2.93 3.27 -7.58
C PHE A 160 -3.42 2.13 -8.48
N LEU A 161 -2.67 1.82 -9.55
CA LEU A 161 -3.04 0.82 -10.55
C LEU A 161 -3.12 -0.58 -9.95
N GLY A 162 -2.12 -1.01 -9.19
CA GLY A 162 -2.09 -2.37 -8.63
C GLY A 162 -3.33 -2.73 -7.82
N GLU A 163 -3.70 -1.89 -6.85
CA GLU A 163 -4.89 -2.15 -6.04
C GLU A 163 -6.20 -2.00 -6.83
N SER A 164 -6.25 -1.06 -7.77
CA SER A 164 -7.46 -0.79 -8.57
C SER A 164 -7.76 -1.92 -9.55
N CYS A 165 -6.74 -2.42 -10.25
CA CYS A 165 -6.86 -3.56 -11.16
C CYS A 165 -7.25 -4.83 -10.40
N LEU A 166 -6.69 -5.07 -9.20
CA LEU A 166 -7.12 -6.17 -8.33
C LEU A 166 -8.59 -6.05 -7.92
N ALA A 167 -9.07 -4.85 -7.59
CA ALA A 167 -10.46 -4.63 -7.22
C ALA A 167 -11.43 -4.89 -8.38
N VAL A 168 -11.11 -4.43 -9.58
CA VAL A 168 -11.90 -4.71 -10.79
C VAL A 168 -11.88 -6.21 -11.10
N LYS A 169 -10.71 -6.86 -11.05
CA LYS A 169 -10.58 -8.31 -11.25
C LYS A 169 -11.46 -9.09 -10.27
N ALA A 170 -11.42 -8.73 -8.98
CA ALA A 170 -12.27 -9.34 -7.97
C ALA A 170 -13.76 -9.13 -8.27
N LEU A 171 -14.19 -7.91 -8.62
CA LEU A 171 -15.59 -7.64 -8.98
C LEU A 171 -16.07 -8.48 -10.17
N ASN A 172 -15.21 -8.73 -11.16
CA ASN A 172 -15.53 -9.54 -12.32
C ASN A 172 -15.68 -11.04 -12.00
N GLN A 173 -15.19 -11.49 -10.85
CA GLN A 173 -15.33 -12.88 -10.38
C GLN A 173 -16.62 -13.12 -9.59
N TYR A 174 -17.32 -12.07 -9.15
CA TYR A 174 -18.57 -12.21 -8.41
C TYR A 174 -19.78 -12.34 -9.37
N PRO A 175 -20.88 -13.00 -8.93
CA PRO A 175 -22.12 -13.02 -9.70
C PRO A 175 -22.58 -11.61 -10.07
N SER A 176 -23.18 -11.47 -11.25
CA SER A 176 -23.58 -10.17 -11.80
C SER A 176 -24.46 -9.38 -10.84
N GLU A 177 -25.40 -10.03 -10.16
CA GLU A 177 -26.31 -9.44 -9.19
C GLU A 177 -25.60 -8.85 -7.96
N THR A 178 -24.42 -9.36 -7.61
CA THR A 178 -23.60 -8.83 -6.51
C THR A 178 -22.72 -7.69 -7.02
N ALA A 179 -22.05 -7.89 -8.16
CA ALA A 179 -21.15 -6.91 -8.74
C ALA A 179 -21.87 -5.58 -9.07
N VAL A 180 -23.09 -5.62 -9.60
CA VAL A 180 -23.88 -4.41 -9.94
C VAL A 180 -24.27 -3.56 -8.73
N GLN A 181 -24.31 -4.15 -7.53
CA GLN A 181 -24.57 -3.41 -6.29
C GLN A 181 -23.35 -2.57 -5.85
N VAL A 182 -22.14 -3.00 -6.22
CA VAL A 182 -20.88 -2.29 -5.91
C VAL A 182 -20.49 -1.31 -7.02
N GLY A 183 -20.78 -1.62 -8.27
CA GLY A 183 -20.71 -0.66 -9.35
C GLY A 183 -21.42 -1.17 -10.57
N SER A 184 -22.16 -0.33 -11.27
CA SER A 184 -22.88 -0.73 -12.48
C SER A 184 -21.91 -1.19 -13.58
N ASP A 185 -22.40 -1.97 -14.54
CA ASP A 185 -21.58 -2.45 -15.67
C ASP A 185 -20.92 -1.30 -16.44
N ALA A 186 -21.65 -0.19 -16.61
CA ALA A 186 -21.13 1.00 -17.26
C ALA A 186 -19.97 1.65 -16.48
N GLU A 187 -20.11 1.76 -15.15
CA GLU A 187 -19.06 2.29 -14.29
C GLU A 187 -17.83 1.39 -14.27
N ARG A 188 -18.02 0.07 -14.14
CA ARG A 188 -16.90 -0.89 -14.12
C ARG A 188 -16.15 -0.87 -15.46
N LYS A 189 -16.86 -0.79 -16.59
CA LYS A 189 -16.25 -0.63 -17.92
C LYS A 189 -15.49 0.70 -18.06
N ALA A 190 -16.06 1.80 -17.58
CA ALA A 190 -15.40 3.10 -17.61
C ALA A 190 -14.11 3.13 -16.78
N VAL A 191 -14.14 2.58 -15.56
CA VAL A 191 -12.95 2.41 -14.71
C VAL A 191 -11.92 1.53 -15.41
N SER A 192 -12.33 0.36 -15.93
CA SER A 192 -11.42 -0.56 -16.64
C SER A 192 -10.73 0.12 -17.82
N ALA A 193 -11.48 0.89 -18.62
CA ALA A 193 -10.91 1.63 -19.76
C ALA A 193 -9.92 2.71 -19.33
N ALA A 194 -10.16 3.39 -18.19
CA ALA A 194 -9.21 4.37 -17.66
C ALA A 194 -7.94 3.72 -17.14
N LEU A 195 -8.06 2.61 -16.39
CA LEU A 195 -6.93 1.83 -15.90
C LEU A 195 -6.08 1.25 -17.04
N ALA A 196 -6.70 0.75 -18.12
CA ALA A 196 -5.98 0.26 -19.29
C ALA A 196 -5.15 1.36 -19.98
N ARG A 197 -5.69 2.59 -20.10
CA ARG A 197 -4.91 3.72 -20.63
C ARG A 197 -3.74 4.08 -19.71
N ALA A 198 -3.98 4.09 -18.40
CA ALA A 198 -2.92 4.38 -17.44
C ALA A 198 -1.84 3.29 -17.37
N LEU A 199 -2.18 2.02 -17.60
CA LEU A 199 -1.20 0.94 -17.76
C LEU A 199 -0.30 1.21 -18.97
N ALA A 200 -0.88 1.46 -20.16
CA ALA A 200 -0.11 1.77 -21.36
C ALA A 200 0.77 3.04 -21.19
N TRP A 201 0.28 4.03 -20.46
CA TRP A 201 1.09 5.18 -20.07
C TRP A 201 2.23 4.77 -19.13
N LEU A 202 1.97 3.99 -18.09
CA LEU A 202 2.98 3.55 -17.13
C LEU A 202 4.10 2.72 -17.79
N GLU A 203 3.76 1.85 -18.74
CA GLU A 203 4.71 1.11 -19.56
C GLU A 203 5.67 2.04 -20.31
N SER A 204 5.17 3.15 -20.86
CA SER A 204 6.03 4.16 -21.50
C SER A 204 6.95 4.90 -20.51
N GLN A 205 6.70 4.77 -19.20
CA GLN A 205 7.48 5.37 -18.13
C GLN A 205 8.37 4.36 -17.39
N ASP A 206 8.46 3.10 -17.84
CA ASP A 206 9.13 2.00 -17.13
C ASP A 206 10.55 2.35 -16.67
N GLU A 207 11.39 2.89 -17.56
CA GLU A 207 12.76 3.29 -17.19
C GLU A 207 12.80 4.36 -16.08
N SER A 208 11.87 5.33 -16.13
CA SER A 208 11.78 6.38 -15.10
C SER A 208 11.26 5.84 -13.78
N LEU A 209 10.33 4.88 -13.82
CA LEU A 209 9.80 4.18 -12.65
C LEU A 209 10.90 3.35 -11.99
N TYR A 210 11.51 2.43 -12.74
CA TYR A 210 12.55 1.53 -12.27
C TYR A 210 13.70 2.30 -11.60
N ASN A 211 14.21 3.36 -12.25
CA ASN A 211 15.29 4.17 -11.71
C ASN A 211 14.92 4.91 -10.42
N ALA A 212 13.65 5.31 -10.26
CA ALA A 212 13.19 5.99 -9.06
C ALA A 212 13.13 5.04 -7.85
N ASP A 213 12.87 3.76 -8.09
CA ASP A 213 12.57 2.77 -7.05
C ASP A 213 13.61 1.68 -6.86
N LEU A 214 14.67 1.68 -7.68
CA LEU A 214 15.82 0.77 -7.65
C LEU A 214 16.42 0.51 -6.26
N TYR A 215 16.25 1.39 -5.28
CA TYR A 215 16.84 1.26 -3.94
C TYR A 215 15.84 0.93 -2.82
N ALA A 216 14.57 0.66 -3.14
CA ALA A 216 13.54 0.39 -2.14
C ALA A 216 12.70 -0.84 -2.53
N ALA A 217 12.95 -1.97 -1.86
CA ALA A 217 12.29 -3.25 -2.15
C ALA A 217 10.76 -3.11 -2.13
N ASN A 218 10.24 -2.42 -1.12
CA ASN A 218 8.81 -2.21 -0.96
C ASN A 218 8.17 -1.49 -2.16
N ARG A 219 8.91 -0.64 -2.87
CA ARG A 219 8.41 0.14 -4.02
C ARG A 219 8.48 -0.67 -5.31
N LEU A 220 9.60 -1.36 -5.55
CA LEU A 220 9.70 -2.33 -6.65
C LEU A 220 8.58 -3.38 -6.58
N LEU A 221 8.20 -3.80 -5.38
CA LEU A 221 7.07 -4.71 -5.18
C LEU A 221 5.71 -4.07 -5.50
N PHE A 222 5.51 -2.76 -5.27
CA PHE A 222 4.31 -2.06 -5.75
C PHE A 222 4.25 -2.07 -7.28
N ASP A 223 5.39 -1.84 -7.94
CA ASP A 223 5.49 -1.81 -9.39
C ASP A 223 5.19 -3.19 -10.00
N ALA A 224 5.78 -4.25 -9.44
CA ALA A 224 5.48 -5.62 -9.81
C ALA A 224 3.98 -5.96 -9.63
N VAL A 225 3.35 -5.52 -8.53
CA VAL A 225 1.91 -5.70 -8.31
C VAL A 225 1.09 -4.95 -9.35
N ALA A 226 1.48 -3.72 -9.72
CA ALA A 226 0.79 -2.93 -10.74
C ALA A 226 0.78 -3.66 -12.09
N TYR A 227 1.95 -4.08 -12.56
CA TYR A 227 2.09 -4.80 -13.82
C TYR A 227 1.40 -6.16 -13.80
N GLN A 228 1.55 -6.96 -12.73
CA GLN A 228 0.88 -8.26 -12.63
C GLN A 228 -0.65 -8.11 -12.57
N ALA A 229 -1.16 -7.20 -11.73
CA ALA A 229 -2.59 -7.04 -11.54
C ALA A 229 -3.28 -6.51 -12.80
N CYS A 230 -2.73 -5.47 -13.41
CA CYS A 230 -3.32 -4.89 -14.60
C CYS A 230 -3.03 -5.72 -15.86
N GLY A 231 -1.82 -6.26 -16.02
CA GLY A 231 -1.49 -7.16 -17.12
C GLY A 231 -2.39 -8.40 -17.14
N SER A 232 -2.65 -9.01 -15.97
CA SER A 232 -3.59 -10.14 -15.91
C SER A 232 -5.06 -9.75 -16.08
N LEU A 233 -5.45 -8.49 -15.77
CA LEU A 233 -6.81 -8.01 -15.99
C LEU A 233 -7.09 -7.71 -17.47
N PHE A 234 -6.08 -7.21 -18.19
CA PHE A 234 -6.20 -6.77 -19.58
C PHE A 234 -5.56 -7.71 -20.60
N GLU A 235 -5.01 -8.84 -20.15
CA GLU A 235 -4.27 -9.80 -20.97
C GLU A 235 -3.08 -9.14 -21.69
N ASP A 236 -2.38 -8.23 -20.99
CA ASP A 236 -1.24 -7.49 -21.52
C ASP A 236 0.08 -8.24 -21.23
N GLU A 237 0.58 -8.94 -22.25
CA GLU A 237 1.84 -9.69 -22.15
C GLU A 237 3.06 -8.80 -21.91
N PHE A 238 3.06 -7.54 -22.38
CA PHE A 238 4.19 -6.64 -22.15
C PHE A 238 4.28 -6.25 -20.69
N ALA A 239 3.16 -5.85 -20.07
CA ALA A 239 3.09 -5.62 -18.64
C ALA A 239 3.54 -6.86 -17.84
N LEU A 240 3.03 -8.05 -18.18
CA LEU A 240 3.38 -9.29 -17.49
C LEU A 240 4.89 -9.60 -17.59
N ASN A 241 5.53 -9.32 -18.72
CA ASN A 241 6.97 -9.52 -18.90
C ASN A 241 7.83 -8.57 -18.05
N LEU A 242 7.32 -7.39 -17.67
CA LEU A 242 8.04 -6.46 -16.80
C LEU A 242 8.12 -6.94 -15.34
N VAL A 243 7.17 -7.77 -14.90
CA VAL A 243 7.04 -8.20 -13.49
C VAL A 243 8.34 -8.83 -12.97
N GLU A 244 8.97 -9.71 -13.77
CA GLU A 244 10.17 -10.45 -13.34
C GLU A 244 11.35 -9.52 -13.05
N GLY A 245 11.56 -8.47 -13.85
CA GLY A 245 12.66 -7.52 -13.64
C GLY A 245 12.52 -6.73 -12.34
N TYR A 246 11.30 -6.33 -11.97
CA TYR A 246 11.06 -5.68 -10.68
C TYR A 246 11.22 -6.64 -9.50
N LEU A 247 10.79 -7.90 -9.67
CA LEU A 247 10.89 -8.93 -8.64
C LEU A 247 12.33 -9.33 -8.35
N GLU A 248 13.13 -9.57 -9.39
CA GLU A 248 14.54 -9.91 -9.26
C GLU A 248 15.27 -8.85 -8.42
N THR A 249 15.12 -7.57 -8.78
CA THR A 249 15.74 -6.44 -8.08
C THR A 249 15.18 -6.22 -6.66
N ALA A 250 13.92 -6.56 -6.42
CA ALA A 250 13.35 -6.53 -5.06
C ALA A 250 13.92 -7.65 -4.18
N LEU A 251 14.08 -8.86 -4.73
CA LEU A 251 14.61 -10.04 -4.04
C LEU A 251 16.10 -9.90 -3.73
N GLU A 252 16.88 -9.22 -4.57
CA GLU A 252 18.28 -8.86 -4.27
C GLU A 252 18.42 -8.02 -2.99
N LYS A 253 17.34 -7.39 -2.53
CA LYS A 253 17.30 -6.58 -1.31
C LYS A 253 16.82 -7.38 -0.10
N PHE A 254 16.57 -8.68 -0.23
CA PHE A 254 16.22 -9.53 0.88
C PHE A 254 17.49 -10.08 1.55
N ASP A 255 17.67 -9.78 2.85
CA ASP A 255 18.67 -10.44 3.66
C ASP A 255 18.09 -11.78 4.15
N GLY A 256 18.38 -12.86 3.41
CA GLY A 256 17.91 -14.20 3.74
C GLY A 256 18.45 -14.76 5.06
N THR A 257 19.56 -14.22 5.58
CA THR A 257 20.10 -14.64 6.89
C THR A 257 19.34 -13.95 8.02
N ALA A 258 19.07 -12.66 7.87
CA ALA A 258 18.37 -11.88 8.88
C ALA A 258 16.84 -11.98 8.78
N GLY A 259 16.30 -12.35 7.61
CA GLY A 259 14.88 -12.50 7.34
C GLY A 259 14.14 -11.18 7.09
N TYR A 260 14.78 -10.16 6.51
CA TYR A 260 14.12 -8.89 6.20
C TYR A 260 14.54 -8.25 4.87
N PHE A 261 13.68 -7.40 4.32
CA PHE A 261 14.01 -6.54 3.19
C PHE A 261 14.78 -5.30 3.65
N ILE A 262 15.90 -5.04 2.99
CA ILE A 262 16.83 -3.98 3.33
C ILE A 262 16.21 -2.62 2.96
N GLU A 263 16.10 -1.76 3.95
CA GLU A 263 15.59 -0.39 3.87
C GLU A 263 16.69 0.55 4.37
N LYS A 264 17.23 1.41 3.51
CA LYS A 264 18.32 2.36 3.85
C LYS A 264 19.48 1.70 4.64
N SER A 265 20.00 0.58 4.12
CA SER A 265 21.10 -0.21 4.71
C SER A 265 20.80 -0.93 6.03
N GLY A 266 19.54 -1.01 6.44
CA GLY A 266 19.12 -1.80 7.60
C GLY A 266 17.70 -2.27 7.44
N TRP A 267 16.94 -2.32 8.52
CA TRP A 267 15.57 -2.80 8.52
C TRP A 267 14.59 -1.73 8.97
N ASP A 268 13.32 -1.92 8.64
CA ASP A 268 12.25 -1.06 9.09
C ASP A 268 10.94 -1.85 9.18
N THR A 269 10.32 -1.91 10.36
CA THR A 269 9.10 -2.70 10.57
C THR A 269 7.93 -2.27 9.69
N HIS A 270 7.78 -0.97 9.41
CA HIS A 270 6.72 -0.46 8.55
C HIS A 270 6.97 -0.96 7.13
N TYR A 271 8.14 -0.67 6.58
CA TYR A 271 8.42 -1.00 5.18
C TYR A 271 8.53 -2.50 4.94
N GLN A 272 8.98 -3.27 5.93
CA GLN A 272 8.90 -4.73 5.93
C GLN A 272 7.44 -5.20 5.78
N ALA A 273 6.53 -4.64 6.57
CA ALA A 273 5.11 -4.98 6.46
C ALA A 273 4.52 -4.60 5.09
N VAL A 274 4.93 -3.46 4.54
CA VAL A 274 4.53 -3.04 3.18
C VAL A 274 5.01 -4.04 2.15
N ALA A 275 6.28 -4.46 2.19
CA ALA A 275 6.82 -5.47 1.28
C ALA A 275 6.06 -6.80 1.39
N ILE A 276 5.82 -7.30 2.61
CA ILE A 276 5.02 -8.51 2.87
C ILE A 276 3.60 -8.37 2.31
N ASN A 277 2.96 -7.21 2.49
CA ASN A 277 1.64 -6.96 1.93
C ASN A 277 1.67 -6.98 0.40
N GLN A 278 2.64 -6.34 -0.24
CA GLN A 278 2.74 -6.35 -1.71
C GLN A 278 3.00 -7.75 -2.27
N ILE A 279 3.84 -8.58 -1.62
CA ILE A 279 4.03 -9.97 -2.06
C ILE A 279 2.72 -10.76 -1.91
N ASN A 280 1.96 -10.56 -0.83
CA ASN A 280 0.65 -11.18 -0.70
C ASN A 280 -0.33 -10.72 -1.80
N GLU A 281 -0.33 -9.43 -2.15
CA GLU A 281 -1.12 -8.88 -3.27
C GLU A 281 -0.70 -9.50 -4.61
N LEU A 282 0.60 -9.64 -4.86
CA LEU A 282 1.14 -10.25 -6.07
C LEU A 282 0.71 -11.71 -6.22
N LEU A 283 0.80 -12.49 -5.13
CA LEU A 283 0.33 -13.87 -5.12
C LEU A 283 -1.19 -13.96 -5.27
N MET A 284 -1.95 -12.99 -4.76
CA MET A 284 -3.41 -12.90 -4.99
C MET A 284 -3.76 -12.48 -6.42
N ALA A 285 -2.90 -11.70 -7.06
CA ALA A 285 -3.01 -11.36 -8.47
C ALA A 285 -2.83 -12.59 -9.39
N GLY A 286 -2.33 -13.70 -8.84
CA GLY A 286 -2.12 -14.96 -9.54
C GLY A 286 -0.74 -15.07 -10.16
N TYR A 287 0.28 -14.40 -9.61
CA TYR A 287 1.66 -14.58 -10.06
C TYR A 287 2.14 -16.02 -9.81
N ASP A 288 2.58 -16.68 -10.88
CA ASP A 288 3.09 -18.06 -10.92
C ASP A 288 4.40 -18.18 -11.71
N GLY A 289 5.17 -17.10 -11.79
CA GLY A 289 6.44 -17.01 -12.51
C GLY A 289 7.62 -17.71 -11.84
N VAL A 290 8.82 -17.47 -12.37
CA VAL A 290 10.04 -18.22 -12.01
C VAL A 290 10.47 -18.01 -10.55
N HIS A 291 10.06 -16.90 -9.93
CA HIS A 291 10.41 -16.57 -8.54
C HIS A 291 9.35 -17.00 -7.52
N THR A 292 8.27 -17.69 -7.90
CA THR A 292 7.16 -18.00 -6.98
C THR A 292 7.59 -18.79 -5.73
N GLU A 293 8.47 -19.78 -5.87
CA GLU A 293 8.94 -20.56 -4.71
C GLU A 293 9.81 -19.72 -3.77
N THR A 294 10.77 -18.97 -4.32
CA THR A 294 11.63 -18.04 -3.57
C THR A 294 10.81 -16.98 -2.85
N LEU A 295 9.87 -16.33 -3.55
CA LEU A 295 8.96 -15.34 -2.96
C LEU A 295 8.18 -15.91 -1.80
N GLN A 296 7.67 -17.14 -1.90
CA GLN A 296 6.93 -17.76 -0.80
C GLN A 296 7.83 -18.09 0.40
N ALA A 297 9.05 -18.57 0.15
CA ALA A 297 10.02 -18.84 1.21
C ALA A 297 10.44 -17.55 1.93
N ASP A 298 10.80 -16.52 1.18
CA ASP A 298 11.24 -15.22 1.70
C ASP A 298 10.09 -14.49 2.40
N LEU A 299 8.86 -14.55 1.86
CA LEU A 299 7.66 -14.03 2.52
C LEU A 299 7.45 -14.66 3.90
N LYS A 300 7.65 -15.98 4.03
CA LYS A 300 7.51 -16.66 5.31
C LYS A 300 8.56 -16.18 6.30
N LEU A 301 9.84 -16.12 5.91
CA LEU A 301 10.92 -15.63 6.76
C LEU A 301 10.69 -14.16 7.16
N ALA A 302 10.33 -13.33 6.19
CA ALA A 302 9.97 -11.92 6.37
C ALA A 302 8.87 -11.73 7.42
N ALA A 303 7.80 -12.53 7.33
CA ALA A 303 6.69 -12.48 8.27
C ALA A 303 7.05 -13.03 9.66
N GLN A 304 7.90 -14.07 9.76
CA GLN A 304 8.40 -14.59 11.04
C GLN A 304 9.25 -13.55 11.76
N TRP A 305 10.14 -12.89 11.03
CA TRP A 305 10.96 -11.79 11.54
C TRP A 305 10.10 -10.63 12.05
N LEU A 306 9.03 -10.28 11.34
CA LEU A 306 8.11 -9.22 11.74
C LEU A 306 7.28 -9.63 12.96
N ALA A 307 6.83 -10.89 13.03
CA ALA A 307 6.07 -11.42 14.15
C ALA A 307 6.89 -11.39 15.46
N ALA A 308 8.19 -11.66 15.39
CA ALA A 308 9.10 -11.60 16.53
C ALA A 308 9.27 -10.20 17.14
N ARG A 309 8.79 -9.14 16.46
CA ARG A 309 8.80 -7.75 16.95
C ARG A 309 7.50 -7.32 17.60
N VAL A 310 6.50 -8.19 17.61
CA VAL A 310 5.28 -7.98 18.37
C VAL A 310 5.46 -8.65 19.74
N GLY A 311 5.62 -7.83 20.78
CA GLY A 311 5.76 -8.29 22.15
C GLY A 311 4.57 -9.11 22.63
N ASP A 312 4.73 -9.76 23.78
CA ASP A 312 3.65 -10.55 24.42
C ASP A 312 2.46 -9.68 24.87
N ASP A 313 2.68 -8.38 25.03
CA ASP A 313 1.65 -7.37 25.30
C ASP A 313 1.01 -6.78 24.02
N GLY A 314 1.46 -7.22 22.85
CA GLY A 314 1.00 -6.74 21.54
C GLY A 314 1.66 -5.45 21.06
N VAL A 315 2.60 -4.89 21.81
CA VAL A 315 3.39 -3.73 21.38
C VAL A 315 4.26 -4.10 20.19
N LEU A 316 4.28 -3.25 19.18
CA LEU A 316 5.21 -3.36 18.06
C LEU A 316 6.50 -2.60 18.39
N HIS A 317 7.61 -3.32 18.54
CA HIS A 317 8.93 -2.73 18.72
C HIS A 317 9.49 -2.24 17.38
N SER A 318 9.97 -1.00 17.38
CA SER A 318 10.49 -0.30 16.19
C SER A 318 11.94 0.15 16.33
N ASP A 319 12.62 -0.23 17.41
CA ASP A 319 14.00 0.14 17.72
C ASP A 319 14.99 -0.26 16.65
N GLY A 320 15.59 0.71 15.98
CA GLY A 320 16.54 0.44 14.90
C GLY A 320 15.92 0.53 13.51
N ASN A 321 14.64 0.90 13.40
CA ASN A 321 14.05 1.32 12.13
C ASN A 321 14.93 2.42 11.48
N THR A 322 15.36 2.16 10.24
CA THR A 322 16.27 3.05 9.51
C THR A 322 15.56 4.16 8.75
N ARG A 323 14.24 4.05 8.55
CA ARG A 323 13.45 4.97 7.73
C ARG A 323 12.26 5.58 8.44
N THR A 324 11.66 4.91 9.42
CA THR A 324 10.59 5.48 10.24
C THR A 324 11.10 5.88 11.62
N CYS A 325 10.28 6.61 12.36
CA CYS A 325 10.56 7.02 13.74
C CYS A 325 11.80 7.91 13.84
N TRP A 326 12.85 7.44 14.51
CA TRP A 326 14.04 8.22 14.83
C TRP A 326 14.99 8.42 13.64
N SER A 327 14.60 8.02 12.43
CA SER A 327 15.39 8.14 11.20
C SER A 327 15.54 9.59 10.68
N GLY A 328 14.63 10.48 11.09
CA GLY A 328 14.48 11.82 10.53
C GLY A 328 13.89 11.86 9.10
N GLU A 329 13.42 10.74 8.57
CA GLU A 329 12.70 10.74 7.29
C GLU A 329 11.35 11.46 7.46
N THR A 330 11.09 12.41 6.58
CA THR A 330 9.82 13.13 6.53
C THR A 330 9.10 12.81 5.23
N ILE A 331 7.76 12.76 5.30
CA ILE A 331 6.89 12.64 4.14
C ILE A 331 5.91 13.81 4.13
N LEU A 332 6.01 14.63 3.10
CA LEU A 332 5.19 15.82 2.90
C LEU A 332 5.16 16.74 4.15
N GLY A 333 6.32 16.90 4.81
CA GLY A 333 6.48 17.79 5.97
C GLY A 333 6.13 17.20 7.34
N GLY A 334 5.68 15.94 7.40
CA GLY A 334 5.50 15.21 8.67
C GLY A 334 6.55 14.12 8.87
N ASP A 335 6.93 13.85 10.11
CA ASP A 335 7.78 12.71 10.45
C ASP A 335 7.13 11.40 10.01
N LYS A 336 7.92 10.50 9.45
CA LYS A 336 7.41 9.21 9.02
C LYS A 336 7.31 8.24 10.20
N LEU A 337 6.10 7.92 10.63
CA LEU A 337 5.84 6.94 11.69
C LEU A 337 5.57 5.53 11.15
N VAL A 338 5.53 4.53 12.04
CA VAL A 338 5.07 3.18 11.70
C VAL A 338 3.55 3.15 11.63
N ASP A 339 2.98 2.67 10.52
CA ASP A 339 1.56 2.32 10.45
C ASP A 339 1.39 0.87 10.92
N ALA A 340 1.03 0.69 12.19
CA ALA A 340 0.91 -0.63 12.80
C ALA A 340 -0.27 -1.45 12.21
N ARG A 341 -1.19 -0.82 11.46
CA ARG A 341 -2.23 -1.55 10.70
C ARG A 341 -1.64 -2.30 9.52
N GLU A 342 -0.61 -1.74 8.87
CA GLU A 342 0.09 -2.44 7.79
C GLU A 342 0.81 -3.69 8.33
N VAL A 343 1.42 -3.58 9.52
CA VAL A 343 2.07 -4.69 10.23
C VAL A 343 1.07 -5.76 10.61
N TRP A 344 -0.05 -5.37 11.22
CA TRP A 344 -1.12 -6.30 11.52
C TRP A 344 -1.60 -7.04 10.26
N ARG A 345 -1.80 -6.32 9.15
CA ARG A 345 -2.28 -6.90 7.88
C ARG A 345 -1.27 -7.92 7.34
N ALA A 346 0.01 -7.55 7.33
CA ALA A 346 1.10 -8.41 6.88
C ALA A 346 1.13 -9.74 7.64
N LEU A 347 0.99 -9.68 8.97
CA LEU A 347 0.94 -10.85 9.83
C LEU A 347 -0.34 -11.67 9.69
N ALA A 348 -1.50 -11.01 9.55
CA ALA A 348 -2.78 -11.68 9.39
C ALA A 348 -2.83 -12.49 8.08
N TYR A 349 -2.44 -11.87 6.96
CA TYR A 349 -2.40 -12.54 5.65
C TYR A 349 -1.37 -13.67 5.62
N SER A 350 -0.15 -13.42 6.09
CA SER A 350 0.92 -14.44 6.07
C SER A 350 0.60 -15.59 7.02
N GLY A 351 0.06 -15.31 8.21
CA GLY A 351 -0.37 -16.33 9.16
C GLY A 351 -1.47 -17.23 8.60
N MET A 352 -2.45 -16.66 7.88
CA MET A 352 -3.48 -17.45 7.19
C MET A 352 -2.92 -18.25 6.01
N ARG A 353 -2.03 -17.65 5.21
CA ARG A 353 -1.41 -18.30 4.04
C ARG A 353 -0.57 -19.51 4.44
N PHE A 354 0.29 -19.36 5.45
CA PHE A 354 1.20 -20.42 5.90
C PHE A 354 0.66 -21.29 7.02
N LYS A 355 -0.55 -20.99 7.52
CA LYS A 355 -1.14 -21.64 8.70
C LYS A 355 -0.19 -21.63 9.91
N ASP A 356 0.50 -20.49 10.09
CA ASP A 356 1.51 -20.31 11.13
C ASP A 356 0.85 -19.69 12.37
N ASP A 357 0.77 -20.45 13.46
CA ASP A 357 0.10 -20.01 14.69
C ASP A 357 0.84 -18.86 15.39
N ALA A 358 2.17 -18.77 15.25
CA ALA A 358 2.94 -17.69 15.85
C ALA A 358 2.62 -16.35 15.17
N MET A 359 2.55 -16.33 13.84
CA MET A 359 2.14 -15.13 13.09
C MET A 359 0.70 -14.72 13.41
N GLN A 360 -0.22 -15.68 13.45
CA GLN A 360 -1.62 -15.41 13.77
C GLN A 360 -1.78 -14.92 15.22
N SER A 361 -1.00 -15.46 16.16
CA SER A 361 -0.96 -15.00 17.55
C SER A 361 -0.41 -13.58 17.63
N ALA A 362 0.69 -13.26 16.93
CA ALA A 362 1.23 -11.91 16.86
C ALA A 362 0.21 -10.91 16.27
N ALA A 363 -0.48 -11.26 15.18
CA ALA A 363 -1.54 -10.44 14.61
C ALA A 363 -2.68 -10.17 15.63
N ASN A 364 -3.12 -11.19 16.38
CA ASN A 364 -4.13 -11.02 17.41
C ASN A 364 -3.69 -10.10 18.55
N ARG A 365 -2.45 -10.26 19.04
CA ARG A 365 -1.91 -9.40 20.11
C ARG A 365 -1.81 -7.94 19.64
N LEU A 366 -1.27 -7.72 18.45
CA LEU A 366 -1.18 -6.39 17.86
C LEU A 366 -2.56 -5.76 17.63
N ALA A 367 -3.54 -6.54 17.15
CA ALA A 367 -4.92 -6.05 17.01
C ALA A 367 -5.52 -5.62 18.35
N ASN A 368 -5.34 -6.43 19.41
CA ASN A 368 -5.80 -6.09 20.75
C ASN A 368 -5.19 -4.76 21.24
N TRP A 369 -3.88 -4.58 21.02
CA TRP A 369 -3.17 -3.36 21.38
C TRP A 369 -3.70 -2.14 20.61
N LEU A 370 -3.85 -2.27 19.29
CA LEU A 370 -4.36 -1.22 18.38
C LEU A 370 -5.77 -0.74 18.71
N ARG A 371 -6.61 -1.55 19.38
CA ARG A 371 -7.94 -1.10 19.83
C ARG A 371 -7.90 -0.08 20.96
N THR A 372 -6.75 0.10 21.61
CA THR A 372 -6.59 0.98 22.79
C THR A 372 -5.52 2.03 22.60
N LYS A 373 -4.86 2.07 21.43
CA LYS A 373 -3.67 2.88 21.16
C LYS A 373 -3.74 3.50 19.76
N PRO A 374 -2.97 4.56 19.50
CA PRO A 374 -2.85 5.13 18.16
C PRO A 374 -2.36 4.10 17.14
N THR A 375 -2.90 4.17 15.92
CA THR A 375 -2.51 3.26 14.82
C THR A 375 -1.16 3.60 14.20
N THR A 376 -0.72 4.85 14.41
CA THR A 376 0.59 5.37 14.01
C THR A 376 1.41 5.61 15.28
N THR A 377 2.57 4.95 15.36
CA THR A 377 3.32 4.91 16.62
C THR A 377 4.80 4.60 16.41
N CYS A 378 5.61 4.92 17.41
CA CYS A 378 7.01 4.52 17.51
C CYS A 378 7.24 4.10 18.95
N VAL A 379 7.59 2.82 19.14
CA VAL A 379 7.80 2.24 20.47
C VAL A 379 9.19 1.64 20.54
N ARG A 380 9.86 1.94 21.65
CA ARG A 380 11.17 1.39 22.03
C ARG A 380 11.07 0.12 22.88
#